data_AF-A0A1I5Y8J8-F1
#
_entry.id   AF-A0A1I5Y8J8-F1
#
_cell.length_a   1.000
_cell.length_b   1.000
_cell.length_c   1.000
_cell.angle_alpha   90.00
_cell.angle_beta   90.00
_cell.angle_gamma   90.00
#
_symmetry.space_group_name_H-M   'P 1'
#
loop_
_entity.id
_entity.type
_entity.pdbx_description
1 polymer ?
#
loop_
_entity_poly.entity_id
_entity_poly.type
_entity_poly.pdbx_seq_one_letter_code
_entity_poly.pdbx_strand_id
1 'polypeptide(L)'
;MFLPPPHGTERAQTLAAKLGCVVGELVEPGDRTKAALLGSLSGFAKVLEEFGGKWDEADRVYFFANWPMLEAALQHIAEERGKSRFR
;
A
#
# COMPACT_ATOMS: atom_id res chain seq x y z
N MET A 1 10.14 -11.44 -2.31
CA MET A 1 10.04 -11.63 -0.84
C MET A 1 9.44 -10.38 -0.22
N PHE A 2 8.55 -10.50 0.78
CA PHE A 2 8.00 -9.34 1.49
C PHE A 2 8.78 -9.11 2.79
N LEU A 3 9.41 -7.95 2.91
CA LEU A 3 10.22 -7.55 4.05
C LEU A 3 9.48 -6.50 4.89
N PRO A 4 9.82 -6.39 6.19
CA PRO A 4 9.32 -5.31 7.01
C PRO A 4 9.67 -3.93 6.42
N PRO A 5 8.83 -2.92 6.64
CA PRO A 5 9.05 -1.59 6.09
C PRO A 5 10.29 -0.93 6.75
N PRO A 6 11.05 -0.10 6.01
CA PRO A 6 12.22 0.59 6.54
C PRO A 6 11.81 1.70 7.52
N HIS A 7 12.77 2.20 8.30
CA HIS A 7 12.59 3.36 9.16
C HIS A 7 12.10 4.59 8.37
N GLY A 8 11.26 5.44 8.98
CA GLY A 8 10.73 6.64 8.33
C GLY A 8 9.42 6.41 7.54
N THR A 9 8.82 5.23 7.66
CA THR A 9 7.55 4.85 6.99
C THR A 9 6.38 4.74 7.96
N GLU A 10 6.52 5.28 9.18
CA GLU A 10 5.57 5.13 10.29
C GLU A 10 4.18 5.66 9.93
N ARG A 11 4.12 6.70 9.08
CA ARG A 11 2.87 7.24 8.57
C ARG A 11 2.15 6.28 7.64
N ALA A 12 2.84 5.73 6.64
CA ALA A 12 2.30 4.70 5.76
C ALA A 12 1.85 3.46 6.55
N GLN A 13 2.63 3.03 7.54
CA GLN A 13 2.27 1.94 8.45
C GLN A 13 0.96 2.23 9.21
N THR A 14 0.85 3.43 9.78
CA THR A 14 -0.34 3.85 10.54
C THR A 14 -1.59 3.89 9.66
N LEU A 15 -1.48 4.42 8.44
CA LEU A 15 -2.58 4.49 7.49
C LEU A 15 -3.03 3.08 7.05
N ALA A 16 -2.07 2.22 6.69
CA ALA A 16 -2.36 0.85 6.29
C ALA A 16 -3.04 0.07 7.42
N ALA A 17 -2.55 0.19 8.66
CA ALA A 17 -3.14 -0.49 9.81
C ALA A 17 -4.61 -0.10 10.02
N LYS A 18 -4.97 1.18 9.85
CA LYS A 18 -6.38 1.65 9.93
C LYS A 18 -7.27 1.02 8.86
N LEU A 19 -6.69 0.60 7.74
CA LEU A 19 -7.36 -0.03 6.61
C LEU A 19 -7.28 -1.57 6.65
N GLY A 20 -6.73 -2.15 7.71
CA GLY A 20 -6.55 -3.62 7.81
C GLY A 20 -5.49 -4.16 6.84
N CYS A 21 -4.52 -3.31 6.48
CA CYS A 21 -3.41 -3.63 5.60
C CYS A 21 -2.07 -3.47 6.33
N VAL A 22 -1.03 -4.05 5.76
CA VAL A 22 0.35 -3.99 6.23
C VAL A 22 1.23 -3.51 5.09
N VAL A 23 2.13 -2.57 5.37
CA VAL A 23 3.14 -2.12 4.41
C VAL A 23 4.46 -2.82 4.64
N GLY A 24 5.26 -2.91 3.59
CA GLY A 24 6.58 -3.53 3.62
C GLY A 24 7.35 -3.24 2.34
N GLU A 25 8.43 -3.97 2.14
CA GLU A 25 9.19 -3.91 0.90
C GLU A 25 9.06 -5.22 0.13
N LEU A 26 8.69 -5.11 -1.15
CA LEU A 26 8.79 -6.23 -2.08
C LEU A 26 10.19 -6.26 -2.68
N VAL A 27 10.90 -7.36 -2.44
CA VAL A 27 12.17 -7.69 -3.08
C VAL A 27 11.91 -8.62 -4.24
N GLU A 28 12.18 -8.15 -5.46
CA GLU A 28 12.20 -8.97 -6.67
C GLU A 28 13.64 -9.38 -7.00
N PRO A 29 13.86 -10.59 -7.57
CA PRO A 29 15.19 -11.04 -7.93
C PRO A 29 15.88 -10.08 -8.91
N GLY A 30 16.99 -9.46 -8.49
CA GLY A 30 17.79 -8.57 -9.32
C GLY A 30 17.31 -7.12 -9.42
N ASP A 31 16.23 -6.75 -8.73
CA ASP A 31 15.65 -5.41 -8.78
C ASP A 31 15.80 -4.66 -7.43
N ARG A 32 15.54 -3.35 -7.45
CA ARG A 32 15.51 -2.56 -6.20
C ARG A 32 14.28 -2.92 -5.36
N THR A 33 14.37 -2.72 -4.04
CA THR A 33 13.21 -2.88 -3.15
C THR A 33 12.12 -1.89 -3.53
N LYS A 34 10.88 -2.38 -3.60
CA LYS A 34 9.69 -1.57 -3.94
C LYS A 34 8.79 -1.47 -2.72
N ALA A 35 8.18 -0.30 -2.50
CA ALA A 35 7.21 -0.13 -1.44
C ALA A 35 5.98 -1.00 -1.74
N ALA A 36 5.54 -1.80 -0.79
CA ALA A 36 4.50 -2.80 -1.01
C ALA A 36 3.44 -2.79 0.09
N LEU A 37 2.23 -3.22 -0.29
CA LEU A 37 1.04 -3.27 0.54
C LEU A 37 0.42 -4.66 0.45
N LEU A 38 0.16 -5.26 1.62
CA LEU A 38 -0.44 -6.57 1.80
C LEU A 38 -1.69 -6.46 2.68
N GLY A 39 -2.75 -7.21 2.39
CA GLY A 39 -3.91 -7.33 3.29
C GLY A 39 -5.27 -7.24 2.60
N SER A 40 -6.24 -6.59 3.26
CA SER A 40 -7.62 -6.47 2.77
C SER A 40 -7.75 -5.42 1.65
N LEU A 41 -7.32 -5.77 0.44
CA LEU A 41 -7.16 -4.84 -0.70
C LEU A 41 -8.35 -4.81 -1.68
N SER A 42 -9.28 -5.77 -1.59
CA SER A 42 -10.37 -5.94 -2.56
C SER A 42 -11.29 -4.73 -2.69
N GLY A 43 -11.50 -3.97 -1.62
CA GLY A 43 -12.27 -2.72 -1.64
C GLY A 43 -11.52 -1.51 -2.17
N PHE A 44 -10.20 -1.62 -2.39
CA PHE A 44 -9.31 -0.49 -2.69
C PHE A 44 -8.51 -0.67 -3.99
N ALA A 45 -8.60 -1.84 -4.63
CA ALA A 45 -7.84 -2.23 -5.82
C ALA A 45 -7.79 -1.12 -6.89
N LYS A 46 -8.94 -0.58 -7.28
CA LYS A 46 -9.04 0.49 -8.28
C LYS A 46 -8.27 1.75 -7.88
N VAL A 47 -8.38 2.18 -6.62
CA VAL A 47 -7.66 3.36 -6.12
C VAL A 47 -6.15 3.08 -6.07
N LEU A 48 -5.74 1.89 -5.65
CA LEU A 48 -4.33 1.51 -5.62
C LEU A 48 -3.73 1.57 -7.04
N GLU A 49 -4.45 1.08 -8.05
CA GLU A 49 -4.05 1.14 -9.47
C GLU A 49 -3.98 2.57 -10.01
N GLU A 50 -4.95 3.44 -9.66
CA GLU A 50 -4.95 4.86 -10.03
C GLU A 50 -3.70 5.61 -9.50
N PHE A 51 -3.21 5.21 -8.33
CA PHE A 51 -1.97 5.74 -7.75
C PHE A 51 -0.70 5.01 -8.25
N GLY A 52 -0.82 4.15 -9.26
CA GLY A 52 0.29 3.45 -9.89
C GLY A 52 0.72 2.16 -9.17
N GLY A 53 -0.11 1.66 -8.26
CA GLY A 53 0.05 0.34 -7.65
C GLY A 53 -0.11 -0.76 -8.68
N LYS A 54 0.75 -1.77 -8.61
CA LYS A 54 0.71 -2.95 -9.48
C LYS A 54 0.66 -4.22 -8.63
N TRP A 55 -0.05 -5.23 -9.10
CA TRP A 55 0.01 -6.55 -8.50
C TRP A 55 1.37 -7.20 -8.75
N ASP A 56 1.92 -7.83 -7.70
CA ASP A 56 2.95 -8.86 -7.86
C ASP A 56 2.41 -10.02 -8.71
N GLU A 57 3.29 -10.76 -9.40
CA GLU A 57 2.91 -11.86 -10.31
C GLU A 57 2.10 -12.97 -9.64
N ALA A 58 2.17 -13.05 -8.31
CA ALA A 58 1.41 -13.99 -7.50
C ALA A 58 0.06 -13.42 -6.98
N ASP A 59 -0.34 -12.22 -7.38
CA ASP A 59 -1.55 -11.50 -6.92
C ASP A 59 -1.66 -11.42 -5.38
N ARG A 60 -0.50 -11.30 -4.70
CA ARG A 60 -0.44 -11.28 -3.22
C ARG A 60 -0.34 -9.88 -2.63
N VAL A 61 0.34 -8.98 -3.33
CA VAL A 61 0.63 -7.63 -2.85
C VAL A 61 0.52 -6.62 -3.97
N TYR A 62 0.16 -5.39 -3.60
CA TYR A 62 0.35 -4.23 -4.47
C TYR A 62 1.73 -3.63 -4.19
N PHE A 63 2.54 -3.42 -5.22
CA PHE A 63 3.80 -2.68 -5.12
C PHE A 63 3.71 -1.34 -5.83
N PHE A 64 4.53 -0.40 -5.38
CA PHE A 64 4.59 0.98 -5.83
C PHE A 64 6.03 1.35 -6.17
N ALA A 65 6.19 2.34 -7.06
CA ALA A 65 7.51 2.81 -7.48
C ALA A 65 8.32 3.41 -6.31
N ASN A 66 7.66 4.00 -5.32
CA ASN A 66 8.28 4.58 -4.13
C ASN A 66 7.28 4.73 -2.97
N TRP A 67 7.82 4.98 -1.77
CA TRP A 67 7.05 5.18 -0.53
C TRP A 67 6.04 6.35 -0.58
N PRO A 68 6.40 7.54 -1.10
CA PRO A 68 5.44 8.65 -1.21
C PRO A 68 4.18 8.31 -2.01
N MET A 69 4.29 7.54 -3.11
CA MET A 69 3.12 7.12 -3.89
C MET A 69 2.21 6.18 -3.11
N LEU A 70 2.80 5.21 -2.40
CA LEU A 70 2.06 4.31 -1.52
C LEU A 70 1.35 5.10 -0.41
N GLU A 71 2.04 6.04 0.24
CA GLU A 71 1.45 6.87 1.31
C GLU A 71 0.29 7.72 0.80
N ALA A 72 0.43 8.33 -0.39
CA ALA A 72 -0.62 9.14 -1.00
C ALA A 72 -1.87 8.29 -1.29
N ALA A 73 -1.70 7.07 -1.81
CA ALA A 73 -2.81 6.15 -2.05
C ALA A 73 -3.55 5.80 -0.74
N LEU A 74 -2.80 5.45 0.30
CA LEU A 74 -3.37 5.10 1.61
C LEU A 74 -4.09 6.29 2.26
N GLN A 75 -3.52 7.49 2.15
CA GLN A 75 -4.12 8.73 2.66
C GLN A 75 -5.46 9.00 1.96
N HIS A 76 -5.51 8.88 0.63
CA HIS A 76 -6.74 9.06 -0.14
C HIS A 76 -7.82 8.07 0.27
N ILE A 77 -7.48 6.78 0.38
CA ILE A 77 -8.42 5.74 0.81
C ILE A 77 -8.95 6.02 2.23
N ALA A 78 -8.08 6.44 3.15
CA ALA A 78 -8.46 6.75 4.52
C ALA A 78 -9.43 7.94 4.60
N GLU A 79 -9.21 8.97 3.76
CA GLU A 79 -10.10 10.13 3.65
C GLU A 79 -11.47 9.76 3.09
N GLU A 80 -11.52 8.98 2.01
CA GLU A 80 -12.77 8.52 1.40
C GLU A 80 -13.59 7.67 2.37
N ARG A 81 -12.94 6.74 3.10
CA ARG A 81 -13.61 5.95 4.15
C ARG A 81 -14.10 6.83 5.30
N GLY A 82 -13.37 7.89 5.63
CA GLY A 82 -13.80 8.89 6.60
C GLY A 82 -15.10 9.56 6.16
N LYS A 83 -15.18 10.03 4.91
CA LYS A 83 -16.38 10.67 4.34
C LYS A 83 -17.58 9.72 4.29
N SER A 84 -17.39 8.46 3.92
CA SER A 84 -18.48 7.48 3.85
C SER A 84 -19.09 7.13 5.21
N ARG A 85 -18.35 7.32 6.31
CA ARG A 85 -18.81 6.98 7.67
C ARG A 85 -19.69 8.07 8.31
N PHE A 86 -19.76 9.24 7.69
CA PHE A 86 -20.60 10.38 8.13
C PHE A 86 -21.85 10.58 7.25
N ARG A 87 -22.23 9.58 6.45
CA ARG A 87 -23.42 9.63 5.59
C ARG A 87 -24.49 8.65 6.04
#